data_AF-A0A7X4I0H8-F1
#
_entry.id   AF-A0A7X4I0H8-F1
#
_cell.length_a   1.000
_cell.length_b   1.000
_cell.length_c   1.000
_cell.angle_alpha   90.00
_cell.angle_beta   90.00
_cell.angle_gamma   90.00
#
_symmetry.space_group_name_H-M   'P 1'
#
loop_
_entity.id
_entity.type
_entity.pdbx_description
1 polymer ?
#
loop_
_entity_poly.entity_id
_entity_poly.type
_entity_poly.pdbx_seq_one_letter_code
_entity_poly.pdbx_strand_id
1 'polypeptide(L)'
;MTSTLTEHQVAPVAGAADPDLADILQETLALYETADRFVREVGTFREDAVIPALNELRYAGHHVVQSIDAGGMVRDASQIRKARGHCERALYEASEAGIMVAGRAIVSFRKSYPGIVISEVVKDYSDFRLLAKKAQAQVDAGRADRESVLGQTQEFMETYRRLREAVDVLDASRDDLEAKREINRKADRQFVLTLATRISLGVLAAAVALIVALWPQ
;
A
#
# COMPACT_ATOMS: atom_id res chain seq x y z
N MET A 1 49.22 -5.14 58.40
CA MET A 1 48.58 -5.78 57.23
C MET A 1 47.76 -4.72 56.51
N THR A 2 48.43 -3.97 55.65
CA THR A 2 47.86 -2.83 54.91
C THR A 2 47.71 -3.29 53.47
N SER A 3 46.47 -3.58 53.07
CA SER A 3 46.09 -4.00 51.72
C SER A 3 46.04 -2.77 50.82
N THR A 4 47.07 -2.55 50.01
CA THR A 4 47.07 -1.57 48.94
C THR A 4 46.22 -2.09 47.78
N LEU A 5 44.99 -1.58 47.67
CA LEU A 5 44.17 -1.69 46.46
C LEU A 5 44.85 -0.90 45.35
N THR A 6 45.41 -1.62 44.38
CA THR A 6 45.90 -1.05 43.12
C THR A 6 44.72 -0.49 42.33
N GLU A 7 44.65 0.83 42.28
CA GLU A 7 43.78 1.61 41.42
C GLU A 7 44.14 1.29 39.95
N HIS A 8 43.31 0.49 39.30
CA HIS A 8 43.43 0.26 37.85
C HIS A 8 43.01 1.53 37.12
N GLN A 9 44.00 2.32 36.72
CA GLN A 9 43.86 3.37 35.71
C GLN A 9 43.33 2.73 34.42
N VAL A 10 42.03 2.90 34.16
CA VAL A 10 41.46 2.67 32.83
C VAL A 10 41.94 3.83 31.97
N ALA A 11 42.89 3.54 31.09
CA ALA A 11 43.35 4.51 30.10
C ALA A 11 42.15 4.99 29.25
N PRO A 12 42.06 6.29 28.93
CA PRO A 12 41.06 6.75 27.99
C PRO A 12 41.39 6.14 26.62
N VAL A 13 40.57 5.21 26.15
CA VAL A 13 40.63 4.69 24.78
C VAL A 13 40.10 5.80 23.86
N ALA A 14 40.93 6.80 23.62
CA ALA A 14 40.71 7.79 22.58
C ALA A 14 41.07 7.14 21.23
N GLY A 15 40.21 6.24 20.77
CA GLY A 15 40.19 5.84 19.37
C GLY A 15 39.43 6.92 18.60
N ALA A 16 40.14 7.80 17.90
CA ALA A 16 39.49 8.60 16.87
C ALA A 16 38.80 7.61 15.91
N ALA A 17 37.47 7.67 15.83
CA ALA A 17 36.73 6.87 14.86
C ALA A 17 37.32 7.17 13.48
N ASP A 18 37.61 6.12 12.72
CA ASP A 18 37.96 6.25 11.31
C ASP A 18 36.89 7.14 10.65
N PRO A 19 37.24 8.30 10.08
CA PRO A 19 36.26 9.23 9.52
C PRO A 19 35.35 8.55 8.48
N ASP A 20 35.85 7.56 7.74
CA ASP A 20 35.06 6.74 6.81
C ASP A 20 33.96 5.93 7.55
N LEU A 21 34.26 5.44 8.75
CA LEU A 21 33.31 4.67 9.56
C LEU A 21 32.22 5.53 10.19
N ALA A 22 32.57 6.74 10.62
CA ALA A 22 31.62 7.71 11.14
C ALA A 22 30.61 8.13 10.05
N ASP A 23 31.10 8.38 8.85
CA ASP A 23 30.27 8.75 7.69
C ASP A 23 29.33 7.59 7.29
N ILE A 24 29.86 6.37 7.18
CA ILE A 24 29.04 5.19 6.85
C ILE A 24 27.95 4.94 7.91
N LEU A 25 28.25 5.16 9.19
CA LEU A 25 27.26 5.03 10.27
C LEU A 25 26.16 6.10 10.15
N GLN A 26 26.53 7.36 9.88
CA GLN A 26 25.55 8.44 9.68
C GLN A 26 24.65 8.17 8.47
N GLU A 27 25.21 7.73 7.35
CA GLU A 27 24.44 7.34 6.17
C GLU A 27 23.48 6.18 6.49
N THR A 28 23.94 5.18 7.25
CA THR A 28 23.13 4.03 7.63
C THR A 28 21.99 4.43 8.56
N LEU A 29 22.23 5.37 9.49
CA LEU A 29 21.19 5.90 10.37
C LEU A 29 20.13 6.68 9.58
N ALA A 30 20.54 7.58 8.69
CA ALA A 30 19.62 8.33 7.85
C ALA A 30 18.75 7.40 6.97
N LEU A 31 19.37 6.33 6.46
CA LEU A 31 18.65 5.31 5.69
C LEU A 31 17.69 4.49 6.57
N TYR A 32 18.09 4.12 7.78
CA TYR A 32 17.22 3.43 8.74
C TYR A 32 15.98 4.29 9.07
N GLU A 33 16.16 5.58 9.35
CA GLU A 33 15.06 6.51 9.64
C GLU A 33 14.11 6.66 8.44
N THR A 34 14.67 6.72 7.24
CA THR A 34 13.88 6.76 5.99
C THR A 34 13.07 5.48 5.82
N ALA A 35 13.70 4.33 6.06
CA ALA A 35 13.06 3.03 6.00
C ALA A 35 11.96 2.87 7.06
N ASP A 36 12.22 3.17 8.34
CA ASP A 36 11.22 3.11 9.41
C ASP A 36 10.01 4.02 9.11
N ARG A 37 10.25 5.27 8.69
CA ARG A 37 9.18 6.21 8.35
C ARG A 37 8.31 5.66 7.22
N PHE A 38 8.92 5.13 6.17
CA PHE A 38 8.18 4.61 5.03
C PHE A 38 7.45 3.29 5.36
N VAL A 39 8.07 2.41 6.13
CA VAL A 39 7.42 1.20 6.66
C VAL A 39 6.17 1.57 7.47
N ARG A 40 6.23 2.59 8.32
CA ARG A 40 5.04 3.08 9.03
C ARG A 40 4.00 3.68 8.09
N GLU A 41 4.43 4.44 7.08
CA GLU A 41 3.54 5.01 6.06
C GLU A 41 2.75 3.94 5.30
N VAL A 42 3.37 2.79 4.97
CA VAL A 42 2.67 1.63 4.39
C VAL A 42 1.79 0.94 5.45
N GLY A 43 2.28 0.84 6.68
CA GLY A 43 1.59 0.17 7.79
C GLY A 43 0.28 0.85 8.19
N THR A 44 0.18 2.19 8.11
CA THR A 44 -1.07 2.92 8.38
C THR A 44 -2.15 2.60 7.35
N PHE A 45 -1.76 2.24 6.12
CA PHE A 45 -2.70 1.79 5.10
C PHE A 45 -3.06 0.32 5.28
N ARG A 46 -2.06 -0.53 5.56
CA ARG A 46 -2.25 -1.97 5.76
C ARG A 46 -1.15 -2.57 6.64
N GLU A 47 -1.52 -2.92 7.87
CA GLU A 47 -0.58 -3.41 8.90
C GLU A 47 0.10 -4.74 8.52
N ASP A 48 -0.62 -5.69 7.93
CA ASP A 48 -0.05 -7.00 7.56
C ASP A 48 0.97 -6.93 6.42
N ALA A 49 0.94 -5.86 5.62
CA ALA A 49 1.80 -5.68 4.45
C ALA A 49 3.26 -5.41 4.83
N VAL A 50 3.52 -4.92 6.04
CA VAL A 50 4.84 -4.40 6.45
C VAL A 50 5.67 -5.38 7.27
N ILE A 51 5.12 -6.55 7.60
CA ILE A 51 5.79 -7.56 8.43
C ILE A 51 7.18 -7.94 7.88
N PRO A 52 7.37 -8.20 6.57
CA PRO A 52 8.69 -8.51 6.02
C PRO A 52 9.69 -7.34 6.21
N ALA A 53 9.28 -6.13 5.87
CA ALA A 53 10.13 -4.95 6.00
C ALA A 53 10.51 -4.63 7.45
N LEU A 54 9.59 -4.80 8.41
CA LEU A 54 9.88 -4.69 9.84
C LEU A 54 10.93 -5.71 10.30
N ASN A 55 10.89 -6.92 9.75
CA ASN A 55 11.87 -7.94 10.06
C ASN A 55 13.27 -7.58 9.50
N GLU A 56 13.34 -6.97 8.33
CA GLU A 56 14.60 -6.43 7.79
C GLU A 56 15.15 -5.29 8.67
N LEU A 57 14.31 -4.36 9.14
CA LEU A 57 14.74 -3.33 10.10
C LEU A 57 15.26 -3.93 11.42
N ARG A 58 14.65 -5.01 11.90
CA ARG A 58 15.14 -5.75 13.08
C ARG A 58 16.54 -6.32 12.84
N TYR A 59 16.81 -6.87 11.66
CA TYR A 59 18.15 -7.33 11.31
C TYR A 59 19.15 -6.18 11.14
N ALA A 60 18.73 -5.04 10.60
CA ALA A 60 19.56 -3.84 10.55
C ALA A 60 20.01 -3.42 11.96
N GLY A 61 19.07 -3.33 12.91
CA GLY A 61 19.38 -3.03 14.31
C GLY A 61 20.30 -4.07 14.96
N HIS A 62 20.10 -5.35 14.68
CA HIS A 62 20.99 -6.43 15.15
C HIS A 62 22.44 -6.21 14.69
N HIS A 63 22.65 -5.89 13.42
CA HIS A 63 23.99 -5.66 12.87
C HIS A 63 24.64 -4.38 13.42
N VAL A 64 23.87 -3.31 13.65
CA VAL A 64 24.37 -2.11 14.34
C VAL A 64 24.87 -2.47 15.74
N VAL A 65 24.08 -3.19 16.53
CA VAL A 65 24.50 -3.63 17.89
C VAL A 65 25.74 -4.50 17.84
N GLN A 66 25.86 -5.41 16.87
CA GLN A 66 27.06 -6.26 16.70
C GLN A 66 28.32 -5.49 16.32
N SER A 67 28.17 -4.34 15.66
CA SER A 67 29.29 -3.50 15.24
C SER A 67 29.94 -2.73 16.38
N ILE A 68 29.26 -2.59 17.52
CA ILE A 68 29.65 -1.77 18.66
C ILE A 68 30.36 -2.63 19.71
N ASP A 69 31.41 -2.09 20.33
CA ASP A 69 32.11 -2.73 21.45
C ASP A 69 31.52 -2.35 22.83
N ALA A 70 32.10 -2.87 23.91
CA ALA A 70 31.63 -2.57 25.27
C ALA A 70 31.81 -1.09 25.67
N GLY A 71 32.67 -0.35 24.96
CA GLY A 71 32.90 1.08 25.16
C GLY A 71 31.99 1.98 24.31
N GLY A 72 31.09 1.39 23.50
CA GLY A 72 30.20 2.14 22.63
C GLY A 72 30.84 2.55 21.29
N MET A 73 32.05 2.08 21.00
CA MET A 73 32.77 2.43 19.77
C MET A 73 32.46 1.42 18.66
N VAL A 74 32.25 1.92 17.44
CA VAL A 74 32.08 1.08 16.26
C VAL A 74 33.43 0.46 15.91
N ARG A 75 33.47 -0.87 15.80
CA ARG A 75 34.69 -1.66 15.52
C ARG A 75 34.61 -2.55 14.29
N ASP A 76 33.42 -2.71 13.71
CA ASP A 76 33.21 -3.59 12.55
C ASP A 76 32.36 -2.89 11.47
N ALA A 77 33.04 -2.26 10.53
CA ALA A 77 32.44 -1.61 9.36
C ALA A 77 31.61 -2.58 8.50
N SER A 78 31.97 -3.87 8.47
CA SER A 78 31.26 -4.86 7.66
C SER A 78 29.83 -5.07 8.17
N GLN A 79 29.62 -4.96 9.48
CA GLN A 79 28.29 -5.06 10.10
C GLN A 79 27.45 -3.84 9.79
N ILE A 80 28.04 -2.63 9.80
CA ILE A 80 27.32 -1.43 9.39
C ILE A 80 26.88 -1.53 7.91
N ARG A 81 27.75 -2.02 7.02
CA ARG A 81 27.37 -2.25 5.61
C ARG A 81 26.22 -3.27 5.46
N LYS A 82 26.21 -4.33 6.27
CA LYS A 82 25.07 -5.27 6.32
C LYS A 82 23.80 -4.59 6.81
N ALA A 83 23.89 -3.77 7.85
CA ALA A 83 22.76 -3.01 8.36
C ALA A 83 22.15 -2.10 7.28
N ARG A 84 23.00 -1.38 6.53
CA ARG A 84 22.58 -0.59 5.37
C ARG A 84 21.81 -1.44 4.35
N GLY A 85 22.36 -2.59 3.94
CA GLY A 85 21.67 -3.48 3.00
C GLY A 85 20.30 -3.96 3.49
N HIS A 86 20.14 -4.21 4.79
CA HIS A 86 18.83 -4.51 5.39
C HIS A 86 17.87 -3.32 5.35
N CYS A 87 18.35 -2.08 5.56
CA CYS A 87 17.50 -0.89 5.40
C CYS A 87 17.03 -0.70 3.95
N GLU A 88 17.91 -0.91 2.96
CA GLU A 88 17.55 -0.85 1.52
C GLU A 88 16.49 -1.90 1.18
N ARG A 89 16.67 -3.13 1.69
CA ARG A 89 15.69 -4.21 1.54
C ARG A 89 14.36 -3.90 2.21
N ALA A 90 14.37 -3.32 3.41
CA ALA A 90 13.16 -2.92 4.12
C ALA A 90 12.34 -1.91 3.29
N LEU A 91 13.00 -0.90 2.71
CA LEU A 91 12.34 0.07 1.82
C LEU A 91 11.73 -0.62 0.61
N TYR A 92 12.48 -1.50 -0.05
CA TYR A 92 11.99 -2.24 -1.21
C TYR A 92 10.77 -3.10 -0.85
N GLU A 93 10.86 -3.94 0.18
CA GLU A 93 9.78 -4.85 0.61
C GLU A 93 8.52 -4.08 1.00
N ALA A 94 8.67 -2.96 1.73
CA ALA A 94 7.53 -2.10 2.07
C ALA A 94 6.89 -1.48 0.82
N SER A 95 7.71 -0.98 -0.11
CA SER A 95 7.20 -0.30 -1.31
C SER A 95 6.48 -1.26 -2.22
N GLU A 96 7.05 -2.44 -2.45
CA GLU A 96 6.44 -3.51 -3.21
C GLU A 96 5.10 -3.93 -2.60
N ALA A 97 5.08 -4.22 -1.30
CA ALA A 97 3.86 -4.62 -0.61
C ALA A 97 2.78 -3.52 -0.66
N GLY A 98 3.18 -2.26 -0.45
CA GLY A 98 2.30 -1.09 -0.54
C GLY A 98 1.66 -0.95 -1.93
N ILE A 99 2.45 -1.03 -3.00
CA ILE A 99 1.97 -1.01 -4.39
C ILE A 99 0.94 -2.12 -4.62
N MET A 100 1.27 -3.34 -4.21
CA MET A 100 0.41 -4.51 -4.42
C MET A 100 -0.93 -4.37 -3.69
N VAL A 101 -0.94 -3.85 -2.47
CA VAL A 101 -2.17 -3.65 -1.69
C VAL A 101 -3.01 -2.50 -2.28
N ALA A 102 -2.40 -1.35 -2.56
CA ALA A 102 -3.11 -0.18 -3.08
C ALA A 102 -3.67 -0.44 -4.48
N GLY A 103 -2.88 -1.07 -5.36
CA GLY A 103 -3.33 -1.50 -6.68
C GLY A 103 -4.52 -2.47 -6.62
N ARG A 104 -4.48 -3.45 -5.71
CA ARG A 104 -5.63 -4.36 -5.49
C ARG A 104 -6.87 -3.63 -4.98
N ALA A 105 -6.72 -2.62 -4.11
CA ALA A 105 -7.82 -1.82 -3.61
C ALA A 105 -8.52 -1.09 -4.78
N ILE A 106 -7.76 -0.41 -5.64
CA ILE A 106 -8.29 0.29 -6.83
C ILE A 106 -9.04 -0.67 -7.77
N VAL A 107 -8.44 -1.83 -8.07
CA VAL A 107 -9.04 -2.83 -8.95
C VAL A 107 -10.31 -3.43 -8.35
N SER A 108 -10.31 -3.68 -7.04
CA SER A 108 -11.44 -4.28 -6.34
C SER A 108 -12.56 -3.29 -6.07
N PHE A 109 -12.28 -1.99 -6.05
CA PHE A 109 -13.28 -0.94 -5.80
C PHE A 109 -14.49 -1.02 -6.75
N ARG A 110 -14.27 -1.37 -8.03
CA ARG A 110 -15.35 -1.60 -9.01
C ARG A 110 -16.37 -2.63 -8.51
N LYS A 111 -15.92 -3.69 -7.85
CA LYS A 111 -16.76 -4.82 -7.43
C LYS A 111 -17.80 -4.39 -6.39
N SER A 112 -17.53 -3.31 -5.64
CA SER A 112 -18.45 -2.74 -4.64
C SER A 112 -19.64 -1.99 -5.27
N TYR A 113 -19.53 -1.57 -6.53
CA TYR A 113 -20.52 -0.73 -7.22
C TYR A 113 -20.98 -1.33 -8.56
N PRO A 114 -21.61 -2.52 -8.55
CA PRO A 114 -22.13 -3.12 -9.77
C PRO A 114 -23.22 -2.25 -10.42
N GLY A 115 -23.17 -2.13 -11.75
CA GLY A 115 -24.14 -1.32 -12.51
C GLY A 115 -23.91 0.19 -12.44
N ILE A 116 -22.90 0.67 -11.71
CA ILE A 116 -22.53 2.08 -11.64
C ILE A 116 -21.32 2.35 -12.53
N VAL A 117 -21.43 3.37 -13.38
CA VAL A 117 -20.30 3.90 -14.15
C VAL A 117 -19.52 4.84 -13.23
N ILE A 118 -18.50 4.31 -12.54
CA ILE A 118 -17.73 5.06 -11.53
C ILE A 118 -17.16 6.37 -12.08
N SER A 119 -16.76 6.39 -13.36
CA SER A 119 -16.23 7.60 -14.03
C SER A 119 -17.24 8.74 -14.18
N GLU A 120 -18.53 8.50 -13.95
CA GLU A 120 -19.51 9.59 -13.87
C GLU A 120 -19.31 10.42 -12.59
N VAL A 121 -18.89 9.78 -11.50
CA VAL A 121 -18.67 10.39 -10.17
C VAL A 121 -17.19 10.76 -10.00
N VAL A 122 -16.29 9.80 -10.22
CA VAL A 122 -14.83 9.97 -10.08
C VAL A 122 -14.20 10.06 -11.47
N LYS A 123 -13.99 11.29 -11.97
CA LYS A 123 -13.57 11.52 -13.37
C LYS A 123 -12.28 10.78 -13.74
N ASP A 124 -11.32 10.72 -12.83
CA ASP A 124 -9.99 10.15 -13.07
C ASP A 124 -9.92 8.64 -12.82
N TYR A 125 -11.06 7.96 -12.62
CA TYR A 125 -11.07 6.53 -12.27
C TYR A 125 -10.35 5.63 -13.30
N SER A 126 -10.47 5.96 -14.59
CA SER A 126 -9.76 5.23 -15.66
C SER A 126 -8.24 5.35 -15.52
N ASP A 127 -7.75 6.53 -15.12
CA ASP A 127 -6.33 6.79 -14.92
C ASP A 127 -5.80 6.08 -13.67
N PHE A 128 -6.59 6.03 -12.59
CA PHE A 128 -6.25 5.25 -11.40
C PHE A 128 -6.08 3.77 -11.72
N ARG A 129 -6.96 3.21 -12.57
CA ARG A 129 -6.82 1.82 -13.03
C ARG A 129 -5.60 1.61 -13.91
N LEU A 130 -5.28 2.56 -14.78
CA LEU A 130 -4.09 2.50 -15.60
C LEU A 130 -2.82 2.56 -14.75
N LEU A 131 -2.79 3.44 -13.75
CA LEU A 131 -1.71 3.54 -12.77
C LEU A 131 -1.50 2.23 -12.03
N ALA A 132 -2.58 1.63 -11.49
CA ALA A 132 -2.51 0.33 -10.82
C ALA A 132 -1.96 -0.78 -11.73
N LYS A 133 -2.38 -0.80 -13.00
CA LYS A 133 -1.86 -1.78 -13.98
C LYS A 133 -0.37 -1.58 -14.27
N LYS A 134 0.07 -0.33 -14.46
CA LYS A 134 1.49 -0.01 -14.70
C LYS A 134 2.36 -0.36 -13.50
N ALA A 135 1.90 -0.02 -12.30
CA ALA A 135 2.61 -0.33 -11.06
C ALA A 135 2.74 -1.84 -10.83
N GLN A 136 1.70 -2.63 -11.13
CA GLN A 136 1.79 -4.09 -11.10
C GLN A 136 2.86 -4.61 -12.07
N ALA A 137 2.86 -4.12 -13.31
CA ALA A 137 3.86 -4.51 -14.30
C ALA A 137 5.30 -4.14 -13.87
N GLN A 138 5.47 -2.99 -13.21
CA GLN A 138 6.75 -2.58 -12.64
C GLN A 138 7.23 -3.54 -11.53
N VAL A 139 6.33 -3.93 -10.62
CA VAL A 139 6.65 -4.93 -9.58
C VAL A 139 7.02 -6.27 -10.20
N ASP A 140 6.24 -6.74 -11.19
CA ASP A 140 6.49 -8.03 -11.85
C ASP A 140 7.84 -8.03 -12.59
N ALA A 141 8.18 -6.93 -13.27
CA ALA A 141 9.49 -6.74 -13.89
C ALA A 141 10.61 -6.74 -12.83
N GLY A 142 10.41 -6.05 -11.71
CA GLY A 142 11.40 -5.99 -10.66
C GLY A 142 11.67 -7.33 -9.96
N ARG A 143 10.66 -8.21 -9.87
CA ARG A 143 10.87 -9.57 -9.34
C ARG A 143 11.75 -10.45 -10.23
N ALA A 144 11.80 -10.17 -11.54
CA ALA A 144 12.61 -10.92 -12.48
C ALA A 144 14.11 -10.57 -12.39
N ASP A 145 14.46 -9.37 -11.89
CA ASP A 145 15.83 -8.86 -11.79
C ASP A 145 16.05 -8.11 -10.46
N ARG A 146 16.15 -8.87 -9.37
CA ARG A 146 16.10 -8.34 -8.00
C ARG A 146 17.30 -7.46 -7.62
N GLU A 147 18.47 -7.67 -8.22
CA GLU A 147 19.68 -6.87 -7.95
C GLU A 147 19.62 -5.47 -8.57
N SER A 148 19.05 -5.36 -9.78
CA SER A 148 18.81 -4.07 -10.45
C SER A 148 17.79 -3.18 -9.72
N VAL A 149 16.93 -3.80 -8.90
CA VAL A 149 15.71 -3.17 -8.38
C VAL A 149 15.89 -2.45 -7.06
N LEU A 150 16.93 -2.77 -6.27
CA LEU A 150 17.28 -1.96 -5.10
C LEU A 150 17.56 -0.49 -5.50
N GLY A 151 18.08 -0.27 -6.71
CA GLY A 151 18.28 1.07 -7.28
C GLY A 151 16.99 1.79 -7.71
N GLN A 152 15.86 1.08 -7.85
CA GLN A 152 14.56 1.64 -8.25
C GLN A 152 13.61 1.88 -7.07
N THR A 153 14.09 1.64 -5.83
CA THR A 153 13.27 1.73 -4.61
C THR A 153 12.56 3.08 -4.48
N GLN A 154 13.22 4.18 -4.84
CA GLN A 154 12.62 5.52 -4.80
C GLN A 154 11.41 5.64 -5.73
N GLU A 155 11.49 5.08 -6.94
CA GLU A 155 10.37 5.09 -7.90
C GLU A 155 9.20 4.23 -7.39
N PHE A 156 9.49 3.12 -6.70
CA PHE A 156 8.47 2.29 -6.08
C PHE A 156 7.76 3.04 -4.94
N MET A 157 8.50 3.77 -4.10
CA MET A 157 7.93 4.60 -3.04
C MET A 157 7.00 5.68 -3.60
N GLU A 158 7.42 6.38 -4.66
CA GLU A 158 6.57 7.37 -5.32
C GLU A 158 5.33 6.74 -5.95
N THR A 159 5.51 5.59 -6.61
CA THR A 159 4.40 4.84 -7.21
C THR A 159 3.38 4.40 -6.16
N TYR A 160 3.83 3.93 -4.99
CA TYR A 160 2.96 3.63 -3.86
C TYR A 160 2.16 4.86 -3.42
N ARG A 161 2.81 6.01 -3.21
CA ARG A 161 2.13 7.24 -2.76
C ARG A 161 1.04 7.69 -3.72
N ARG A 162 1.32 7.64 -5.02
CA ARG A 162 0.32 7.97 -6.06
C ARG A 162 -0.85 7.00 -6.06
N LEU A 163 -0.61 5.71 -5.85
CA LEU A 163 -1.69 4.72 -5.69
C LEU A 163 -2.48 4.97 -4.41
N ARG A 164 -1.82 5.32 -3.30
CA ARG A 164 -2.45 5.62 -2.03
C ARG A 164 -3.39 6.82 -2.14
N GLU A 165 -2.93 7.90 -2.76
CA GLU A 165 -3.75 9.08 -3.05
C GLU A 165 -4.98 8.72 -3.91
N ALA A 166 -4.81 7.91 -4.95
CA ALA A 166 -5.92 7.43 -5.77
C ALA A 166 -6.94 6.60 -4.94
N VAL A 167 -6.47 5.78 -4.00
CA VAL A 167 -7.35 5.06 -3.07
C VAL A 167 -8.11 6.02 -2.16
N ASP A 168 -7.45 7.05 -1.62
CA ASP A 168 -8.10 8.03 -0.76
C ASP A 168 -9.18 8.83 -1.49
N VAL A 169 -8.96 9.19 -2.76
CA VAL A 169 -9.99 9.80 -3.62
C VAL A 169 -11.18 8.85 -3.80
N LEU A 170 -10.92 7.56 -4.05
CA LEU A 170 -11.98 6.57 -4.19
C LEU A 170 -12.77 6.38 -2.89
N ASP A 171 -12.09 6.31 -1.75
CA ASP A 171 -12.72 6.17 -0.45
C ASP A 171 -13.57 7.40 -0.09
N ALA A 172 -13.09 8.61 -0.40
CA ALA A 172 -13.87 9.84 -0.23
C ALA A 172 -15.11 9.90 -1.13
N SER A 173 -15.09 9.22 -2.29
CA SER A 173 -16.20 9.21 -3.25
C SER A 173 -17.32 8.19 -2.94
N ARG A 174 -17.17 7.39 -1.87
CA ARG A 174 -18.09 6.28 -1.58
C ARG A 174 -19.52 6.74 -1.36
N ASP A 175 -19.72 7.83 -0.61
CA ASP A 175 -21.06 8.36 -0.30
C ASP A 175 -21.78 8.82 -1.58
N ASP A 176 -21.08 9.48 -2.49
CA ASP A 176 -21.63 9.93 -3.78
C ASP A 176 -22.02 8.74 -4.68
N LEU A 177 -21.18 7.69 -4.69
CA LEU A 177 -21.48 6.45 -5.42
C LEU A 177 -22.66 5.70 -4.82
N GLU A 178 -22.81 5.69 -3.50
CA GLU A 178 -23.96 5.11 -2.81
C GLU A 178 -25.25 5.90 -3.11
N ALA A 179 -25.19 7.22 -3.11
CA ALA A 179 -26.31 8.09 -3.51
C ALA A 179 -26.71 7.82 -4.97
N LYS A 180 -25.74 7.73 -5.89
CA LYS A 180 -25.98 7.39 -7.30
C LYS A 180 -26.62 6.01 -7.44
N ARG A 181 -26.16 5.02 -6.67
CA ARG A 181 -26.73 3.67 -6.66
C ARG A 181 -28.19 3.68 -6.20
N GLU A 182 -28.54 4.49 -5.21
CA GLU A 182 -29.93 4.60 -4.76
C GLU A 182 -30.83 5.26 -5.80
N ILE A 183 -30.33 6.28 -6.51
CA ILE A 183 -31.05 6.90 -7.63
C ILE A 183 -31.33 5.87 -8.73
N ASN A 184 -30.32 5.11 -9.15
CA ASN A 184 -30.48 4.07 -10.17
C ASN A 184 -31.47 2.99 -9.71
N ARG A 185 -31.39 2.54 -8.45
CA ARG A 185 -32.31 1.54 -7.90
C ARG A 185 -33.77 2.02 -7.90
N LYS A 186 -34.02 3.29 -7.59
CA LYS A 186 -35.36 3.88 -7.66
C LYS A 186 -35.88 3.94 -9.10
N ALA A 187 -35.03 4.36 -10.04
CA ALA A 187 -35.37 4.40 -11.46
C ALA A 187 -35.68 3.00 -12.01
N ASP A 188 -34.87 2.00 -11.67
CA ASP A 188 -35.09 0.60 -12.08
C ASP A 188 -36.41 0.05 -11.53
N ARG A 189 -36.71 0.31 -10.26
CA ARG A 189 -38.00 -0.08 -9.64
C ARG A 189 -39.18 0.56 -10.37
N GLN A 190 -39.10 1.86 -10.68
CA GLN A 190 -40.15 2.56 -11.42
C GLN A 190 -40.32 2.01 -12.83
N PHE A 191 -39.23 1.68 -13.52
CA PHE A 191 -39.26 1.07 -14.84
C PHE A 191 -39.95 -0.30 -14.80
N VAL A 192 -39.55 -1.18 -13.86
CA VAL A 192 -40.14 -2.51 -13.68
C VAL A 192 -41.63 -2.42 -13.35
N LEU A 193 -42.03 -1.53 -12.43
CA LEU A 193 -43.44 -1.31 -12.09
C LEU A 193 -44.24 -0.80 -13.29
N THR A 194 -43.67 0.12 -14.08
CA THR A 194 -44.32 0.64 -15.29
C THR A 194 -44.52 -0.46 -16.33
N LEU A 195 -43.51 -1.31 -16.53
CA LEU A 195 -43.58 -2.43 -17.46
C LEU A 195 -44.61 -3.47 -17.01
N ALA A 196 -44.62 -3.84 -15.73
CA ALA A 196 -45.59 -4.79 -15.15
C ALA A 196 -47.03 -4.28 -15.28
N THR A 197 -47.24 -2.98 -15.05
CA THR A 197 -48.56 -2.34 -15.21
C THR A 197 -49.02 -2.37 -16.66
N ARG A 198 -48.13 -2.06 -17.62
CA ARG A 198 -48.45 -2.11 -19.05
C ARG A 198 -48.79 -3.52 -19.53
N ILE A 199 -48.07 -4.53 -19.08
CA ILE A 199 -48.36 -5.94 -19.40
C ILE A 199 -49.73 -6.34 -18.84
N SER A 200 -50.01 -6.00 -17.59
CA SER A 200 -51.29 -6.32 -16.93
C SER A 200 -52.48 -5.68 -17.64
N LEU A 201 -52.36 -4.41 -18.04
CA LEU A 201 -53.37 -3.71 -18.83
C LEU A 201 -53.57 -4.35 -20.22
N GLY A 202 -52.48 -4.75 -20.88
CA GLY A 202 -52.55 -5.44 -22.19
C GLY A 202 -53.28 -6.78 -22.11
N VAL A 203 -52.98 -7.59 -21.09
CA VAL A 203 -53.67 -8.86 -20.84
C VAL A 203 -55.16 -8.65 -20.56
N LEU A 204 -55.49 -7.67 -19.72
CA LEU A 204 -56.88 -7.33 -19.41
C LEU A 204 -57.66 -6.89 -20.67
N ALA A 205 -57.06 -6.02 -21.49
CA ALA A 205 -57.66 -5.56 -22.74
C ALA A 205 -57.91 -6.72 -23.72
N ALA A 206 -56.95 -7.64 -23.87
CA ALA A 206 -57.11 -8.83 -24.69
C ALA A 206 -58.23 -9.75 -24.19
N ALA A 207 -58.34 -9.94 -22.86
CA ALA A 207 -59.41 -10.73 -22.26
C ALA A 207 -60.79 -10.11 -22.52
N VAL A 208 -60.94 -8.79 -22.34
CA VAL A 208 -62.19 -8.07 -22.63
C VAL A 208 -62.56 -8.17 -24.11
N ALA A 209 -61.60 -7.98 -25.02
CA ALA A 209 -61.82 -8.11 -26.45
C ALA A 209 -62.31 -9.52 -26.84
N LEU A 210 -61.75 -10.56 -26.21
CA LEU A 210 -62.18 -11.94 -26.41
C LEU A 210 -63.62 -12.17 -25.92
N ILE A 211 -63.97 -11.65 -24.73
CA ILE A 211 -65.34 -11.74 -24.20
C ILE A 211 -66.34 -11.06 -25.13
N VAL A 212 -66.02 -9.86 -25.63
CA VAL A 212 -66.88 -9.13 -26.57
C VAL A 212 -67.04 -9.88 -27.88
N ALA A 213 -65.97 -10.47 -28.42
CA ALA A 213 -66.02 -11.24 -29.67
C ALA A 213 -66.82 -12.54 -29.55
N LEU A 214 -66.89 -13.13 -28.36
CA LEU A 214 -67.65 -14.35 -28.08
C LEU A 214 -69.11 -14.08 -27.65
N TRP A 215 -69.50 -12.82 -27.46
CA TRP A 215 -70.86 -12.48 -27.07
C TRP A 215 -71.82 -12.74 -28.25
N PRO A 216 -72.90 -13.52 -28.06
CA PRO A 216 -73.84 -13.80 -29.14
C PRO A 216 -74.49 -12.50 -29.63
N GLN A 217 -74.43 -12.23 -30.93
CA GLN A 217 -75.13 -11.13 -31.58
C GLN A 217 -76.63 -11.41 -31.70
#